data_AF-A0A261G7J0-F1
#
_entry.id   AF-A0A261G7J0-F1
#
_cell.length_a   1.000
_cell.length_b   1.000
_cell.length_c   1.000
_cell.angle_alpha   90.00
_cell.angle_beta   90.00
_cell.angle_gamma   90.00
#
_symmetry.space_group_name_H-M   'P 1'
#
loop_
_entity.id
_entity.type
_entity.pdbx_description
1 polymer ?
#
loop_
_entity_poly.entity_id
_entity_poly.type
_entity_poly.pdbx_seq_one_letter_code
_entity_poly.pdbx_strand_id
1 'polypeptide(L)'
;MKDVHLSRSAHEQQHIKLWSDRLSQMAEEGKLEPIKGSQAYRGEQAAAISDEDLLAVFQGRPREDEHQTTKKTWRIRTTQELDDWAAAGAREEHINTSALVRKAVAEYLEHHHRTALSA
;
A
#
# COMPACT_ATOMS: atom_id res chain seq x y z
N MET A 1 0.64 -8.24 18.08
CA MET A 1 1.64 -7.26 17.57
C MET A 1 1.08 -5.87 17.83
N LYS A 2 1.84 -4.97 18.45
CA LYS A 2 1.33 -3.62 18.76
C LYS A 2 1.14 -2.85 17.45
N ASP A 3 -0.08 -2.45 17.14
CA ASP A 3 -0.36 -1.43 16.15
C ASP A 3 0.36 -0.15 16.58
N VAL A 4 1.48 0.14 15.91
CA VAL A 4 2.19 1.40 16.09
C VAL A 4 1.38 2.44 15.31
N HIS A 5 0.40 3.03 15.98
CA HIS A 5 -0.14 4.32 15.54
C HIS A 5 1.00 5.33 15.61
N LEU A 6 1.70 5.52 14.48
CA LEU A 6 2.64 6.62 14.26
C LEU A 6 1.83 7.93 14.24
N SER A 7 1.42 8.38 15.42
CA SER A 7 0.88 9.71 15.62
C SER A 7 2.03 10.70 15.45
N ARG A 8 1.99 11.44 14.34
CA ARG A 8 2.96 12.51 14.08
C ARG A 8 2.91 13.52 15.20
N SER A 9 4.07 13.98 15.65
CA SER A 9 4.17 15.00 16.69
C SER A 9 3.48 16.30 16.26
N ALA A 10 3.03 17.12 17.21
CA ALA A 10 2.39 18.41 16.91
C ALA A 10 3.28 19.32 16.04
N HIS A 11 4.61 19.24 16.23
CA HIS A 11 5.60 19.95 15.42
C HIS A 11 5.64 19.47 13.97
N GLU A 12 5.61 18.15 13.73
CA GLU A 12 5.53 17.61 12.36
C GLU A 12 4.22 18.01 11.67
N GLN A 13 3.09 17.99 12.39
CA GLN A 13 1.81 18.41 11.84
C GLN A 13 1.82 19.88 11.41
N GLN A 14 2.41 20.76 12.22
CA GLN A 14 2.60 22.17 11.87
C GLN A 14 3.53 22.34 10.66
N HIS A 15 4.64 21.61 10.61
CA HIS A 15 5.56 21.64 9.48
C HIS A 15 4.89 21.19 8.16
N ILE A 16 4.10 20.11 8.21
CA ILE A 16 3.32 19.62 7.07
C ILE A 16 2.32 20.68 6.60
N LYS A 17 1.61 21.31 7.53
CA LYS A 17 0.65 22.37 7.20
C LYS A 17 1.33 23.53 6.50
N LEU A 18 2.42 24.06 7.06
CA LEU A 18 3.18 25.16 6.46
C LEU A 18 3.73 24.81 5.08
N TRP A 19 4.22 23.59 4.90
CA TRP A 19 4.69 23.10 3.61
C TRP A 19 3.54 23.00 2.58
N SER A 20 2.38 22.50 2.99
CA SER A 20 1.18 22.39 2.13
C SER A 20 0.66 23.76 1.71
N ASP A 21 0.60 24.71 2.63
CA ASP A 21 0.15 26.09 2.37
C ASP A 21 1.09 26.76 1.37
N ARG A 22 2.42 26.56 1.53
CA ARG A 22 3.44 27.07 0.61
C ARG A 22 3.31 26.47 -0.79
N LEU A 23 3.04 25.17 -0.91
CA LEU A 23 2.81 24.54 -2.21
C LEU A 23 1.56 25.06 -2.91
N SER A 24 0.50 25.29 -2.14
CA SER A 24 -0.76 25.85 -2.65
C SER A 24 -0.54 27.24 -3.23
N GLN A 25 0.20 28.09 -2.50
CA GLN A 25 0.59 29.40 -2.97
C GLN A 25 1.43 29.34 -4.26
N MET A 26 2.43 28.45 -4.32
CA MET A 26 3.24 28.26 -5.52
C MET A 26 2.41 27.79 -6.73
N ALA A 27 1.36 26.99 -6.50
CA ALA A 27 0.46 26.53 -7.54
C ALA A 27 -0.42 27.68 -8.09
N GLU A 28 -0.93 28.53 -7.21
CA GLU A 28 -1.72 29.71 -7.57
C GLU A 28 -0.88 30.74 -8.35
N GLU A 29 0.38 30.92 -7.94
CA GLU A 29 1.33 31.81 -8.60
C GLU A 29 1.93 31.22 -9.89
N GLY A 30 1.61 29.97 -10.25
CA GLY A 30 2.14 29.30 -11.43
C GLY A 30 3.63 28.98 -11.36
N LYS A 31 4.23 28.99 -10.17
CA LYS A 31 5.66 28.74 -9.93
C LYS A 31 5.99 27.26 -9.76
N LEU A 32 5.02 26.36 -9.89
CA LEU A 32 5.26 24.92 -9.90
C LEU A 32 5.80 24.51 -11.26
N GLU A 33 7.09 24.19 -11.29
CA GLU A 33 7.70 23.58 -12.47
C GLU A 33 7.15 22.15 -12.65
N PRO A 34 6.76 21.77 -13.87
CA PRO A 34 6.37 20.40 -14.15
C PRO A 34 7.56 19.46 -13.91
N ILE A 35 7.26 18.26 -13.41
CA ILE A 35 8.25 17.20 -13.23
C ILE A 35 8.84 16.85 -14.61
N LYS A 36 10.14 16.54 -14.68
CA LYS A 36 10.81 16.10 -15.91
C LYS A 36 10.02 14.97 -16.58
N GLY A 37 9.55 15.21 -17.81
CA GLY A 37 8.70 14.27 -18.57
C GLY A 37 7.20 14.49 -18.45
N SER A 38 6.75 15.51 -17.69
CA SER A 38 5.35 15.97 -17.67
C SER A 38 5.22 17.32 -18.37
N GLN A 39 4.09 17.52 -19.06
CA GLN A 39 3.75 18.81 -19.68
C GLN A 39 2.65 19.52 -18.87
N ALA A 40 2.72 20.85 -18.82
CA ALA A 40 1.71 21.69 -18.18
C ALA A 40 0.73 22.24 -19.24
N TYR A 41 -0.55 21.89 -19.12
CA TYR A 41 -1.59 22.30 -20.07
C TYR A 41 -2.40 23.53 -19.62
N ARG A 42 -1.82 24.38 -18.76
CA ARG A 42 -2.51 25.56 -18.19
C ARG A 42 -1.88 26.85 -18.74
N GLY A 43 -2.71 27.75 -19.27
CA GLY A 43 -2.34 29.10 -19.72
C GLY A 43 -2.72 29.38 -21.18
N GLU A 44 -2.78 30.65 -21.58
CA GLU A 44 -3.16 31.07 -22.95
C GLU A 44 -2.17 30.60 -24.04
N GLN A 45 -0.94 30.25 -23.65
CA GLN A 45 0.11 29.75 -24.54
C GLN A 45 0.33 28.23 -24.41
N ALA A 46 -0.52 27.53 -23.65
CA ALA A 46 -0.39 26.09 -23.50
C ALA A 46 -0.66 25.40 -24.84
N ALA A 47 0.21 24.45 -25.21
CA ALA A 47 -0.02 23.60 -26.35
C ALA A 47 -1.34 22.82 -26.15
N ALA A 48 -2.10 22.63 -27.23
CA ALA A 48 -3.27 21.78 -27.19
C ALA A 48 -2.85 20.37 -26.77
N ILE A 49 -3.62 19.76 -25.85
CA ILE A 49 -3.37 18.39 -25.42
C ILE A 49 -3.43 17.48 -26.65
N SER A 50 -2.36 16.73 -26.91
CA SER A 50 -2.35 15.76 -28.01
C SER A 50 -2.99 14.43 -27.60
N ASP A 51 -3.41 13.64 -28.59
CA ASP A 51 -3.94 12.28 -28.32
C ASP A 51 -2.91 11.39 -27.61
N GLU A 52 -1.61 11.59 -27.88
CA GLU A 52 -0.51 10.89 -27.21
C GLU A 52 -0.41 11.29 -25.73
N ASP A 53 -0.62 12.57 -25.43
CA ASP A 53 -0.64 13.08 -24.05
C ASP A 53 -1.85 12.58 -23.26
N LEU A 54 -3.03 12.50 -23.91
CA LEU A 54 -4.21 11.86 -23.32
C LEU A 54 -3.92 10.39 -23.04
N LEU A 55 -3.35 9.67 -24.01
CA LEU A 55 -2.97 8.27 -23.84
C LEU A 55 -1.93 8.11 -22.72
N ALA A 56 -0.97 9.02 -22.55
CA ALA A 56 0.01 8.97 -21.46
C ALA A 56 -0.64 9.10 -20.07
N VAL A 57 -1.70 9.92 -19.94
CA VAL A 57 -2.50 10.01 -18.70
C VAL A 57 -3.21 8.68 -18.40
N PHE A 58 -3.70 7.98 -19.43
CA PHE A 58 -4.38 6.68 -19.31
C PHE A 58 -3.45 5.47 -19.25
N GLN A 59 -2.23 5.57 -19.79
CA GLN A 59 -1.18 4.56 -19.70
C GLN A 59 -0.71 4.37 -18.26
N GLY A 60 -1.09 5.30 -17.37
CA GLY A 60 -0.89 5.20 -15.95
C GLY A 60 0.59 5.33 -15.60
N ARG A 61 0.85 5.70 -14.35
CA ARG A 61 2.13 5.34 -13.74
C ARG A 61 2.40 3.86 -14.04
N PRO A 62 3.66 3.44 -14.27
CA PRO A 62 3.97 2.02 -14.33
C PRO A 62 3.29 1.36 -13.14
N ARG A 63 2.27 0.55 -13.43
CA ARG A 63 1.59 -0.21 -12.39
C ARG A 63 2.68 -1.16 -11.91
N GLU A 64 3.10 -1.02 -10.66
CA GLU A 64 3.90 -2.04 -9.95
C GLU A 64 3.09 -3.35 -9.76
N ASP A 65 2.19 -3.67 -10.69
CA ASP A 65 1.35 -4.87 -10.70
C ASP A 65 2.11 -6.11 -11.20
N GLU A 66 3.38 -5.98 -11.61
CA GLU A 66 4.23 -7.14 -11.96
C GLU A 66 4.59 -8.03 -10.75
N HIS A 67 4.17 -7.66 -9.55
CA HIS A 67 4.30 -8.50 -8.36
C HIS A 67 2.97 -8.77 -7.64
N GLN A 68 1.84 -8.84 -8.35
CA GLN A 68 0.68 -9.52 -7.76
C GLN A 68 0.97 -11.03 -7.67
N THR A 69 1.55 -11.44 -6.55
CA THR A 69 1.68 -12.83 -6.14
C THR A 69 0.29 -13.45 -6.24
N THR A 70 0.10 -14.36 -7.20
CA THR A 70 -1.16 -15.09 -7.40
C THR A 70 -1.57 -15.73 -6.07
N LYS A 71 -2.59 -15.17 -5.43
CA LYS A 71 -3.07 -15.67 -4.14
C LYS A 71 -3.76 -17.01 -4.36
N LYS A 72 -3.17 -18.10 -3.85
CA LYS A 72 -3.83 -19.41 -3.77
C LYS A 72 -4.55 -19.53 -2.43
N THR A 73 -5.84 -19.86 -2.47
CA THR A 73 -6.66 -20.08 -1.26
C THR A 73 -6.85 -21.57 -1.04
N TRP A 74 -6.54 -22.04 0.17
CA TRP A 74 -6.78 -23.43 0.58
C TRP A 74 -8.10 -23.55 1.34
N ARG A 75 -8.85 -24.62 1.09
CA ARG A 75 -10.01 -25.02 1.89
C ARG A 75 -9.64 -26.26 2.68
N ILE A 76 -9.64 -26.14 4.01
CA ILE A 76 -9.21 -27.20 4.93
C ILE A 76 -10.40 -27.56 5.82
N ARG A 77 -10.60 -28.86 6.08
CA ARG A 77 -11.58 -29.32 7.07
C ARG A 77 -10.90 -29.39 8.43
N THR A 78 -11.54 -28.84 9.45
CA THR A 78 -11.05 -28.80 10.83
C THR A 78 -12.11 -29.36 11.77
N THR A 79 -11.71 -29.71 12.99
CA THR A 79 -12.65 -29.96 14.07
C THR A 79 -13.25 -28.63 14.56
N GLN A 80 -14.45 -28.67 15.13
CA GLN A 80 -15.10 -27.48 15.67
C GLN A 80 -14.26 -26.84 16.79
N GLU A 81 -13.71 -27.67 17.68
CA GLU A 81 -12.86 -27.22 18.78
C GLU A 81 -11.64 -26.42 18.31
N LEU A 82 -10.98 -26.87 17.24
CA LEU A 82 -9.83 -26.17 16.68
C LEU A 82 -10.22 -24.85 16.01
N ASP A 83 -11.39 -24.80 15.36
CA ASP A 83 -11.91 -23.57 14.77
C ASP A 83 -12.24 -22.53 15.85
N ASP A 84 -12.86 -22.97 16.96
CA ASP A 84 -13.19 -22.12 18.09
C ASP A 84 -11.92 -21.57 18.77
N TRP A 85 -10.89 -22.40 18.95
CA TRP A 85 -9.60 -21.98 19.50
C TRP A 85 -8.88 -21.02 18.57
N ALA A 86 -8.87 -21.27 17.26
CA ALA A 86 -8.27 -20.36 16.29
C ALA A 86 -9.00 -19.01 16.27
N ALA A 87 -10.33 -19.01 16.37
CA ALA A 87 -11.11 -17.78 16.47
C ALA A 87 -10.82 -17.00 17.77
N ALA A 88 -10.67 -17.69 18.90
CA ALA A 88 -10.29 -17.07 20.16
C ALA A 88 -8.89 -16.44 20.10
N GLY A 89 -7.88 -17.20 19.65
CA GLY A 89 -6.52 -16.70 19.49
C GLY A 89 -6.41 -15.54 18.50
N ALA A 90 -7.22 -15.54 17.43
CA ALA A 90 -7.24 -14.44 16.48
C ALA A 90 -7.77 -13.14 17.12
N ARG A 91 -8.77 -13.25 18.00
CA ARG A 91 -9.29 -12.10 18.77
C ARG A 91 -8.26 -11.56 19.75
N GLU A 92 -7.54 -12.44 20.46
CA GLU A 92 -6.48 -12.05 21.40
C GLU A 92 -5.33 -11.30 20.70
N GLU A 93 -4.96 -11.74 19.49
CA GLU A 93 -3.92 -11.11 18.70
C GLU A 93 -4.41 -9.89 17.88
N HIS A 94 -5.71 -9.58 17.92
CA HIS A 94 -6.38 -8.55 17.09
C HIS A 94 -6.14 -8.72 15.58
N ILE A 95 -6.12 -9.97 15.11
CA ILE A 95 -5.95 -10.31 13.69
C ILE A 95 -7.11 -11.16 13.18
N ASN A 96 -7.22 -11.32 11.86
CA ASN A 96 -8.20 -12.22 11.28
C ASN A 96 -7.76 -13.68 11.41
N THR A 97 -8.69 -14.63 11.56
CA THR A 97 -8.40 -16.08 11.70
C THR A 97 -7.53 -16.60 10.56
N SER A 98 -7.77 -16.17 9.31
CA SER A 98 -6.92 -16.57 8.18
C SER A 98 -5.48 -16.06 8.29
N ALA A 99 -5.25 -14.92 8.95
CA ALA A 99 -3.90 -14.41 9.19
C ALA A 99 -3.20 -15.23 10.27
N LEU A 100 -3.92 -15.58 11.34
CA LEU A 100 -3.42 -16.49 12.39
C LEU A 100 -3.02 -17.84 11.81
N VAL A 101 -3.89 -18.46 11.00
CA VAL A 101 -3.62 -19.75 10.36
C VAL A 101 -2.38 -19.68 9.46
N ARG A 102 -2.22 -18.60 8.68
CA ARG A 102 -1.00 -18.42 7.85
C ARG A 102 0.26 -18.30 8.70
N LYS A 103 0.21 -17.55 9.79
CA LYS A 103 1.33 -17.39 10.75
C LYS A 103 1.71 -18.76 11.34
N ALA A 104 0.73 -19.51 11.83
CA ALA A 104 0.95 -20.83 12.41
C ALA A 104 1.53 -21.83 11.40
N VAL A 105 1.02 -21.85 10.16
CA VAL A 105 1.55 -22.72 9.09
C VAL A 105 2.98 -22.32 8.72
N ALA A 106 3.28 -21.02 8.62
CA ALA A 106 4.63 -20.56 8.32
C ALA A 106 5.62 -20.96 9.42
N GLU A 107 5.25 -20.77 10.69
CA GLU A 107 6.06 -21.16 11.84
C GLU A 107 6.31 -22.68 11.88
N TYR A 108 5.26 -23.48 11.64
CA TYR A 108 5.40 -24.94 11.55
C TYR A 108 6.38 -25.37 10.44
N LEU A 109 6.26 -24.78 9.24
CA LEU A 109 7.14 -25.08 8.12
C LEU A 109 8.59 -24.65 8.39
N GLU A 110 8.80 -23.50 9.04
CA GLU A 110 10.13 -23.02 9.41
C GLU A 110 10.85 -23.95 10.41
N HIS A 111 10.10 -24.47 11.39
CA HIS A 111 10.64 -25.36 12.40
C HIS A 111 10.84 -26.81 11.92
N HIS A 112 9.94 -27.34 11.09
CA HIS A 112 9.94 -28.75 10.72
C HIS A 112 10.44 -29.04 9.30
N HIS A 113 10.37 -28.07 8.40
CA HIS A 113 10.66 -28.24 6.97
C HIS A 113 11.59 -27.15 6.43
N ARG A 114 12.67 -26.85 7.16
CA ARG A 114 13.64 -25.82 6.81
C ARG A 114 14.24 -25.99 5.40
N THR A 115 14.39 -27.23 4.92
CA THR A 115 14.83 -27.55 3.55
C THR A 115 13.80 -27.21 2.46
N ALA A 116 12.51 -27.13 2.79
CA ALA A 116 11.46 -26.75 1.84
C ALA A 116 11.34 -25.22 1.66
N LEU A 117 11.91 -24.42 2.57
CA LEU A 117 11.98 -22.96 2.47
C LEU A 117 13.02 -22.46 1.45
N SER A 118 13.98 -23.31 1.06
CA SER A 118 15.04 -23.00 0.09
C SER A 118 14.78 -23.54 -1.32
N ALA A 119 13.62 -24.13 -1.57
CA ALA A 119 13.20 -24.70 -2.86
C ALA A 119 12.25 -23.75 -3.59
#